data_AF-A0A7W7S4M8-F1
#
_entry.id   AF-A0A7W7S4M8-F1
#
_cell.length_a   1.000
_cell.length_b   1.000
_cell.length_c   1.000
_cell.angle_alpha   90.00
_cell.angle_beta   90.00
_cell.angle_gamma   90.00
#
_symmetry.space_group_name_H-M   'P 1'
#
loop_
_entity.id
_entity.type
_entity.pdbx_description
1 polymer ?
#
loop_
_entity_poly.entity_id
_entity_poly.type
_entity_poly.pdbx_seq_one_letter_code
_entity_poly.pdbx_strand_id
1 'polypeptide(L)' 'MTERAVTLMGGPLDGTAVPGPMVIADGTLETGAYMIVPGEASRAVYEPEPGADPYVWHYRGQID' A
#
# COMPACT_ATOMS: atom_id res chain seq x y z
N MET A 1 11.88 14.67 -6.69
CA MET A 1 10.50 14.25 -6.97
C MET A 1 9.75 14.37 -5.66
N THR A 2 8.65 15.11 -5.60
CA THR A 2 7.83 15.17 -4.38
C THR A 2 7.16 13.81 -4.23
N GLU A 3 7.63 12.99 -3.29
CA GLU A 3 7.00 11.70 -2.99
C GLU A 3 5.57 11.98 -2.54
N ARG A 4 4.60 11.57 -3.36
CA ARG A 4 3.20 11.52 -2.94
C ARG A 4 3.05 10.34 -1.99
N ALA A 5 2.13 10.46 -1.04
CA ALA A 5 1.85 9.42 -0.06
C ALA A 5 0.59 8.65 -0.45
N VAL A 6 0.59 7.36 -0.17
CA VAL A 6 -0.56 6.45 -0.24
C VAL A 6 -1.28 6.47 1.10
N THR A 7 -2.60 6.51 1.06
CA THR A 7 -3.44 6.25 2.24
C THR A 7 -3.84 4.78 2.30
N LEU A 8 -3.58 4.12 3.43
CA LEU A 8 -4.01 2.75 3.68
C LEU A 8 -5.45 2.75 4.25
N MET A 9 -6.32 1.92 3.66
CA MET A 9 -7.73 1.83 4.01
C MET A 9 -8.09 0.43 4.53
N GLY A 10 -8.66 0.40 5.74
CA GLY A 10 -9.01 -0.82 6.46
C GLY A 10 -7.80 -1.56 7.05
N GLY A 11 -8.08 -2.64 7.78
CA GLY A 11 -7.05 -3.50 8.37
C GLY A 11 -6.25 -2.85 9.51
N PRO A 12 -5.12 -3.46 9.90
CA PRO A 12 -4.36 -3.05 11.09
C PRO A 12 -3.64 -1.69 10.99
N LEU A 13 -3.47 -1.14 9.78
CA LEU A 13 -2.76 0.11 9.53
C LEU A 13 -3.68 1.20 8.94
N ASP A 14 -5.00 1.06 9.13
CA ASP A 14 -6.01 1.98 8.61
C ASP A 14 -5.69 3.46 8.93
N GLY A 15 -5.84 4.31 7.91
CA GLY A 15 -5.56 5.75 7.99
C GLY A 15 -4.07 6.13 7.95
N THR A 16 -3.15 5.15 7.89
CA THR A 16 -1.71 5.44 7.79
C THR A 16 -1.35 5.93 6.39
N ALA A 17 -0.48 6.95 6.33
CA ALA A 17 0.11 7.43 5.09
C ALA A 17 1.51 6.84 4.90
N VAL A 18 1.80 6.27 3.73
CA VAL A 18 3.11 5.67 3.40
C VAL A 18 3.65 6.20 2.07
N PRO A 19 4.98 6.22 1.84
CA PRO A 19 5.52 6.64 0.55
C PRO A 19 5.04 5.75 -0.60
N GLY A 20 4.67 6.37 -1.73
CA GLY A 20 4.35 5.67 -2.98
C GLY A 20 3.03 6.10 -3.64
N PRO A 21 2.53 5.31 -4.61
CA PRO A 21 3.24 4.31 -5.39
C PRO A 21 4.50 4.87 -6.07
N MET A 22 5.45 3.98 -6.39
CA MET A 22 6.69 4.34 -7.06
C MET A 22 6.56 4.16 -8.57
N VAL A 23 7.16 5.08 -9.34
CA VAL A 23 7.32 4.89 -10.79
C VAL A 23 8.65 4.17 -11.00
N ILE A 24 8.60 2.98 -11.59
CA ILE A 24 9.79 2.18 -11.90
C ILE A 24 10.42 2.63 -13.23
N ALA A 25 11.58 2.07 -13.58
CA ALA A 25 12.43 2.55 -14.67
C ALA A 25 11.75 2.62 -16.06
N ASP A 26 10.72 1.81 -16.29
CA ASP A 26 9.96 1.78 -17.55
C ASP A 26 8.74 2.74 -17.57
N GLY A 27 8.53 3.51 -16.50
CA GLY A 27 7.40 4.42 -16.36
C GLY A 27 6.12 3.76 -15.81
N THR A 28 6.16 2.47 -15.48
CA THR A 28 5.05 1.76 -14.84
C THR A 28 4.93 2.17 -13.37
N LEU A 29 3.69 2.18 -12.88
CA LEU A 29 3.40 2.42 -11.48
C LEU A 29 3.45 1.09 -10.72
N GLU A 30 4.39 0.95 -9.79
CA GLU A 30 4.42 -0.17 -8.85
C GLU A 30 3.47 0.15 -7.69
N THR A 31 2.39 -0.64 -7.59
CA THR A 31 1.32 -0.44 -6.62
C THR A 31 1.15 -1.63 -5.70
N GLY A 32 0.66 -1.36 -4.50
CA GLY A 32 0.43 -2.37 -3.48
C GLY A 32 1.70 -2.72 -2.70
N ALA A 33 1.51 -3.25 -1.49
CA ALA A 33 2.62 -3.61 -0.62
C ALA A 33 2.23 -4.67 0.42
N TYR A 34 3.25 -5.40 0.87
CA TYR A 34 3.21 -6.20 2.08
C TYR A 34 3.76 -5.38 3.25
N MET A 35 2.89 -5.01 4.18
CA MET A 35 3.19 -4.11 5.28
C MET A 35 3.46 -4.89 6.57
N ILE A 36 4.54 -4.55 7.25
CA ILE A 36 4.84 -5.07 8.59
C ILE A 36 3.90 -4.39 9.58
N VAL A 37 3.15 -5.18 10.35
CA VAL A 37 2.29 -4.67 11.43
C VAL A 37 3.04 -4.82 12.76
N PRO A 38 3.22 -3.74 13.55
CA PRO A 38 3.91 -3.83 14.83
C PRO A 38 3.28 -4.86 15.77
N GLY A 39 4.07 -5.83 16.23
CA GLY A 39 3.61 -6.87 17.15
C GLY A 39 3.00 -8.10 16.47
N GLU A 40 2.91 -8.14 15.14
CA GLU A 40 2.43 -9.30 14.40
C GLU A 40 3.58 -9.97 13.64
N ALA A 41 3.49 -11.30 13.51
CA ALA A 41 4.46 -12.07 12.72
C ALA A 41 4.12 -12.04 11.22
N SER A 42 2.83 -11.93 10.89
CA SER A 42 2.30 -11.85 9.54
C SER A 42 2.43 -10.42 8.97
N ARG A 43 2.39 -10.32 7.64
CA ARG A 43 2.36 -9.04 6.91
C ARG A 43 0.96 -8.79 6.39
N ALA A 44 0.49 -7.55 6.51
CA ALA A 44 -0.77 -7.11 5.94
C ALA A 44 -0.59 -6.76 4.45
N VAL A 45 -1.46 -7.28 3.59
CA VAL A 45 -1.47 -6.99 2.16
C VAL A 45 -2.34 -5.76 1.89
N TYR A 46 -1.82 -4.79 1.17
CA TYR A 46 -2.58 -3.62 0.72
C TYR A 46 -2.43 -3.45 -0.79
N GLU A 47 -3.53 -3.24 -1.51
CA GLU A 47 -3.54 -3.06 -2.96
C GLU A 47 -4.57 -1.98 -3.36
N PRO A 48 -4.33 -1.18 -4.42
CA PRO A 48 -5.38 -0.32 -4.95
C PRO A 48 -6.54 -1.15 -5.52
N GLU A 49 -7.70 -0.52 -5.64
CA GLU A 49 -8.77 -1.11 -6.44
C GLU A 49 -8.43 -0.99 -7.94
N PRO A 50 -8.70 -2.03 -8.76
CA PRO A 50 -8.49 -1.95 -10.20
C PRO A 50 -9.21 -0.76 -10.84
N GLY A 51 -8.45 0.15 -11.46
CA GLY A 51 -8.99 1.35 -12.12
C GLY A 51 -9.36 2.50 -11.18
N ALA A 52 -9.09 2.38 -9.88
CA ALA A 52 -9.32 3.45 -8.90
C ALA A 52 -8.08 4.33 -8.69
N ASP A 53 -8.14 5.20 -7.69
CA ASP A 53 -7.01 6.05 -7.29
C ASP A 53 -5.83 5.18 -6.82
N PRO A 54 -4.66 5.22 -7.49
CA PRO A 54 -3.52 4.41 -7.11
C PRO A 54 -2.83 4.89 -5.81
N TYR A 55 -3.24 6.04 -5.26
CA TYR A 55 -2.79 6.56 -3.96
C TYR A 55 -3.69 6.11 -2.79
N VAL A 56 -4.65 5.22 -3.03
CA VAL A 56 -5.49 4.62 -1.99
C VAL A 56 -5.36 3.11 -2.07
N TRP A 57 -4.78 2.48 -1.04
CA TRP A 57 -4.60 1.02 -1.00
C TRP A 57 -5.48 0.40 0.08
N HIS A 58 -6.21 -0.65 -0.30
CA HIS A 58 -7.16 -1.35 0.56
C HIS A 58 -6.56 -2.62 1.10
N TYR A 59 -6.84 -2.91 2.37
CA TYR A 59 -6.45 -4.15 3.03
C TYR A 59 -7.05 -5.38 2.31
N ARG A 60 -6.22 -6.36 1.97
CA ARG A 60 -6.60 -7.61 1.29
C ARG A 60 -6.46 -8.87 2.15
N GLY A 61 -5.98 -8.73 3.38
CA GLY A 61 -5.72 -9.86 4.28
C GLY A 61 -4.29 -9.87 4.79
N GLN A 62 -3.90 -10.99 5.39
CA GLN A 62 -2.56 -11.22 5.91
C GLN A 62 -1.88 -12.40 5.21
N ILE A 63 -0.56 -12.34 5.14
CA ILE A 63 0.32 -13.42 4.69
C ILE A 63 1.40 -13.69 5.75
N ASP A 64 1.82 -14.95 5.87
CA ASP A 64 2.90 -15.38 6.77
C ASP A 64 4.26 -15.42 6.04
#